data_AF-A0A4U5M7S2-F1
#
_entry.id   AF-A0A4U5M7S2-F1
#
_cell.length_a   1.000
_cell.length_b   1.000
_cell.length_c   1.000
_cell.angle_alpha   90.00
_cell.angle_beta   90.00
_cell.angle_gamma   90.00
#
_symmetry.space_group_name_H-M   'P 1'
#
loop_
_entity.id
_entity.type
_entity.pdbx_description
1 polymer ?
#
loop_
_entity_poly.entity_id
_entity_poly.type
_entity_poly.pdbx_seq_one_letter_code
_entity_poly.pdbx_strand_id
1 'polypeptide(L)'
;MGFGENEDDPENPKTQNLTLGRAKIMDRTECAVHVKNFCAGNKCGCRHGGTCSYTVTDTEFCVRGHSYSTHGDSGGPVVSKFPTVQIGVISHGFGNVDVFVKVSKYCSFIESATKNTVKCLP
;
A
#
# COMPACT_ATOMS: atom_id res chain seq x y z
N MET A 1 9.01 -3.41 3.72
CA MET A 1 9.39 -2.15 4.39
C MET A 1 10.89 -2.01 4.27
N GLY A 2 11.35 -1.09 3.42
CA GLY A 2 12.76 -0.70 3.31
C GLY A 2 12.84 0.80 3.50
N PHE A 3 13.53 1.27 4.54
CA PHE A 3 13.70 2.70 4.77
C PHE A 3 14.79 3.21 3.82
N GLY A 4 14.38 3.93 2.78
CA GLY A 4 15.28 4.49 1.78
C GLY A 4 16.11 5.65 2.33
N GLU A 5 17.24 5.33 2.95
CA GLU A 5 18.40 6.21 2.97
C GLU A 5 19.32 5.79 1.81
N ASN A 6 19.29 6.56 0.71
CA ASN A 6 20.25 6.52 -0.41
C ASN A 6 20.84 5.12 -0.70
N GLU A 7 20.05 4.26 -1.33
CA GLU A 7 20.26 2.81 -1.37
C GLU A 7 21.10 2.30 -2.56
N ASP A 8 21.75 3.18 -3.32
CA ASP A 8 22.55 2.82 -4.51
C ASP A 8 24.03 3.24 -4.36
N ASP A 9 24.68 2.86 -3.25
CA ASP A 9 26.16 2.89 -3.17
C ASP A 9 26.72 1.50 -3.53
N PRO A 10 27.30 1.32 -4.73
CA PRO A 10 27.82 0.04 -5.19
C PRO A 10 29.04 -0.46 -4.37
N GLU A 11 29.63 0.38 -3.53
CA GLU A 11 30.80 0.03 -2.71
C GLU A 11 30.44 -0.51 -1.32
N ASN A 12 29.17 -0.40 -0.89
CA ASN A 12 28.74 -0.90 0.43
C ASN A 12 27.30 -1.46 0.40
N PRO A 13 27.11 -2.71 -0.04
CA PRO A 13 25.80 -3.34 -0.03
C PRO A 13 25.36 -3.59 1.42
N LYS A 14 24.55 -2.69 1.98
CA LYS A 14 23.85 -2.94 3.24
C LYS A 14 22.92 -4.12 3.01
N THR A 15 23.04 -5.16 3.84
CA THR A 15 22.07 -6.27 3.87
C THR A 15 20.67 -5.71 4.15
N GLN A 16 19.80 -5.75 3.14
CA GLN A 16 18.40 -5.39 3.28
C GLN A 16 17.64 -6.58 3.89
N ASN A 17 17.39 -6.50 5.19
CA ASN A 17 16.53 -7.47 5.87
C ASN A 17 15.06 -7.11 5.65
N LEU A 18 14.20 -8.13 5.56
CA LEU A 18 12.76 -7.92 5.57
C LEU A 18 12.35 -7.22 6.88
N THR A 19 11.73 -6.04 6.77
CA THR A 19 11.18 -5.34 7.94
C THR A 19 9.66 -5.28 7.93
N LEU A 20 9.09 -5.13 9.13
CA LEU A 20 7.65 -5.13 9.41
C LEU A 20 7.30 -3.89 10.24
N GLY A 21 6.08 -3.41 10.08
CA GLY A 21 5.60 -2.20 10.72
C GLY A 21 4.10 -2.25 10.92
N ARG A 22 3.62 -1.44 11.85
CA ARG A 22 2.21 -1.42 12.25
C ARG A 22 1.54 -0.19 11.70
N ALA A 23 0.35 -0.39 11.15
CA ALA A 23 -0.50 0.67 10.65
C ALA A 23 -1.93 0.49 11.14
N LYS A 24 -2.70 1.58 11.09
CA LYS A 24 -4.14 1.59 11.38
C LYS A 24 -4.91 1.90 10.11
N ILE A 25 -6.01 1.19 9.90
CA ILE A 25 -6.95 1.51 8.82
C ILE A 25 -7.56 2.88 9.11
N MET A 26 -7.59 3.72 8.09
CA MET A 26 -8.19 5.05 8.14
C MET A 26 -9.67 5.01 7.76
N ASP A 27 -10.42 6.01 8.19
CA ASP A 27 -11.74 6.27 7.60
C ASP A 27 -11.60 6.56 6.09
N ARG A 28 -12.54 6.04 5.30
CA ARG A 28 -12.48 6.16 3.84
C ARG A 28 -12.61 7.61 3.37
N THR A 29 -13.49 8.38 4.00
CA THR A 29 -13.71 9.79 3.62
C THR A 29 -12.47 10.61 3.97
N GLU A 30 -11.92 10.39 5.17
CA GLU A 30 -10.66 11.02 5.57
C GLU A 30 -9.53 10.69 4.59
N CYS A 31 -9.39 9.42 4.20
CA CYS A 31 -8.37 9.05 3.23
C CYS A 31 -8.57 9.72 1.87
N ALA A 32 -9.79 9.67 1.32
CA ALA A 32 -10.05 10.26 0.01
C ALA A 32 -9.73 11.76 -0.02
N VAL A 33 -10.05 12.48 1.07
CA VAL A 33 -9.69 13.90 1.24
C VAL A 33 -8.17 14.08 1.32
N HIS A 34 -7.48 13.25 2.13
CA HIS A 34 -6.02 13.33 2.26
C HIS A 34 -5.30 13.13 0.92
N VAL A 35 -5.66 12.07 0.19
CA VAL A 35 -5.05 11.75 -1.12
C VAL A 35 -5.31 12.89 -2.10
N LYS A 36 -6.56 13.35 -2.21
CA LYS A 36 -6.91 14.47 -3.09
C LYS A 36 -6.10 15.74 -2.78
N ASN A 37 -5.94 16.08 -1.50
CA ASN A 37 -5.17 17.25 -1.08
C ASN A 37 -3.67 17.07 -1.36
N PHE A 38 -3.14 15.87 -1.18
CA PHE A 38 -1.76 15.54 -1.52
C PHE A 38 -1.50 15.73 -3.02
N CYS A 39 -2.41 15.24 -3.87
CA CYS A 39 -2.35 15.40 -5.31
C CYS A 39 -2.43 16.88 -5.73
N ALA A 40 -3.37 17.64 -5.17
CA ALA A 40 -3.59 19.06 -5.49
C ALA A 40 -2.39 19.95 -5.09
N GLY A 41 -1.62 19.54 -4.07
CA GLY A 41 -0.41 20.26 -3.65
C GLY A 41 0.81 20.05 -4.57
N ASN A 42 0.66 19.43 -5.75
CA ASN A 42 1.76 19.01 -6.63
C ASN A 42 2.83 18.14 -5.92
N LYS A 43 2.43 17.43 -4.85
CA LYS A 43 3.36 16.60 -4.07
C LYS A 43 3.57 15.20 -4.63
N CYS A 44 2.83 14.82 -5.68
CA CYS A 44 3.15 13.61 -6.42
C CYS A 44 4.09 13.97 -7.56
N GLY A 45 5.37 13.66 -7.38
CA GLY A 45 6.31 13.63 -8.49
C GLY A 45 6.17 12.30 -9.22
N CYS A 46 5.35 12.23 -10.27
CA CYS A 46 5.58 11.20 -11.28
C CYS A 46 6.95 11.51 -11.92
N ARG A 47 7.85 10.53 -12.04
CA ARG A 47 9.20 10.68 -12.65
C ARG A 47 9.19 11.29 -14.08
N HIS A 48 8.02 11.51 -14.67
CA HIS A 48 7.81 12.03 -16.04
C HIS A 48 6.83 13.21 -16.14
N GLY A 49 6.69 14.05 -15.11
CA GLY A 49 5.95 15.32 -15.24
C GLY A 49 4.42 15.19 -15.44
N GLY A 50 3.86 14.03 -15.10
CA GLY A 50 2.40 13.84 -15.10
C GLY A 50 1.71 14.63 -13.98
N THR A 51 0.50 15.11 -14.25
CA THR A 51 -0.36 15.71 -13.23
C THR A 51 -0.83 14.63 -12.26
N CYS A 52 -0.75 14.92 -10.95
CA CYS A 52 -1.24 13.98 -9.97
C CYS A 52 -2.77 13.99 -9.92
N SER A 53 -3.39 12.91 -10.38
CA SER A 53 -4.83 12.70 -10.29
C SER A 53 -5.08 11.28 -9.78
N TYR A 54 -5.49 11.18 -8.50
CA TYR A 54 -5.83 9.90 -7.89
C TYR A 54 -7.15 10.03 -7.11
N THR A 55 -8.01 9.03 -7.27
CA THR A 55 -9.28 8.92 -6.55
C THR A 55 -9.33 7.57 -5.87
N VAL A 56 -9.46 7.57 -4.55
CA VAL A 56 -9.62 6.34 -3.76
C VAL A 56 -10.98 5.71 -4.05
N THR A 57 -10.96 4.52 -4.63
CA THR A 57 -12.15 3.79 -5.05
C THR A 57 -12.73 2.93 -3.92
N ASP A 58 -13.89 2.31 -4.15
CA ASP A 58 -14.52 1.40 -3.17
C ASP A 58 -13.75 0.07 -3.04
N THR A 59 -12.92 -0.26 -4.03
CA THR A 59 -12.03 -1.43 -4.01
C THR A 59 -10.75 -1.18 -3.23
N GLU A 60 -10.58 0.02 -2.66
CA GLU A 60 -9.39 0.43 -1.94
C GLU A 60 -9.71 0.89 -0.52
N PHE A 61 -8.69 0.83 0.33
CA PHE A 61 -8.69 1.41 1.67
C PHE A 61 -7.31 1.96 1.95
N CYS A 62 -7.21 2.77 3.00
CA CYS A 62 -5.96 3.39 3.34
C CYS A 62 -5.57 3.04 4.75
N VAL A 63 -4.26 3.06 4.99
CA VAL A 63 -3.70 2.90 6.30
C VAL A 63 -2.77 4.06 6.59
N ARG A 64 -2.69 4.43 7.86
CA ARG A 64 -1.71 5.37 8.39
C ARG A 64 -0.94 4.66 9.49
N GLY A 65 0.38 4.56 9.30
CA GLY A 65 1.30 3.93 10.24
C GLY A 65 2.26 4.94 10.86
N HIS A 66 3.00 4.46 11.87
CA HIS A 66 4.21 5.14 12.33
C HIS A 66 5.36 5.01 11.32
N SER A 67 5.25 4.02 10.44
CA SER A 67 6.11 3.82 9.28
C SER A 67 5.23 3.93 8.03
N TYR A 68 5.76 4.56 6.99
CA TYR A 68 5.12 4.74 5.69
C TYR A 68 5.81 3.86 4.66
N SER A 69 5.08 3.47 3.63
CA SER A 69 5.67 2.73 2.51
C SER A 69 6.68 3.57 1.75
N THR A 70 7.63 2.87 1.13
CA THR A 70 8.67 3.47 0.29
C THR A 70 8.71 2.77 -1.07
N HIS A 71 9.59 3.24 -1.95
CA HIS A 71 9.85 2.57 -3.21
C HIS A 71 10.27 1.12 -2.95
N GLY A 72 9.65 0.18 -3.66
CA GLY A 72 9.89 -1.25 -3.48
C GLY A 72 8.87 -1.97 -2.58
N ASP A 73 8.05 -1.25 -1.81
CA ASP A 73 6.99 -1.88 -1.03
C ASP A 73 5.76 -2.24 -1.86
N SER A 74 5.57 -1.63 -3.05
CA SER A 74 4.47 -1.92 -3.99
C SER A 74 4.26 -3.42 -4.21
N GLY A 75 3.03 -3.91 -4.00
CA GLY A 75 2.69 -5.33 -4.06
C GLY A 75 2.84 -6.08 -2.73
N GLY A 76 3.42 -5.46 -1.70
CA GLY A 76 3.51 -6.02 -0.36
C GLY A 76 2.16 -6.20 0.36
N PRO A 77 2.04 -7.17 1.28
CA PRO A 77 0.80 -7.45 1.99
C PRO A 77 0.60 -6.54 3.21
N VAL A 78 -0.66 -6.22 3.51
CA VAL A 78 -1.09 -5.84 4.86
C VAL A 78 -1.93 -6.96 5.46
N VAL A 79 -1.57 -7.34 6.68
CA VAL A 79 -2.13 -8.49 7.38
C VAL A 79 -2.84 -8.00 8.65
N SER A 80 -4.10 -8.37 8.82
CA SER A 80 -4.80 -8.24 10.10
C SER A 80 -4.22 -9.24 11.08
N LYS A 81 -4.08 -8.86 12.35
CA LYS A 81 -3.56 -9.77 13.39
C LYS A 81 -4.63 -10.73 13.92
N PHE A 82 -5.91 -10.34 13.86
CA PHE A 82 -7.02 -11.11 14.41
C PHE A 82 -8.28 -10.94 13.53
N PRO A 83 -8.65 -11.95 12.72
CA PRO A 83 -7.87 -13.15 12.39
C PRO A 83 -6.57 -12.80 11.63
N THR A 84 -5.58 -13.70 11.66
CA THR A 84 -4.33 -13.55 10.89
C THR A 84 -4.59 -13.75 9.40
N VAL A 85 -5.03 -12.71 8.70
CA VAL A 85 -5.39 -12.76 7.28
C VAL A 85 -4.83 -11.57 6.52
N GLN A 86 -4.44 -11.79 5.27
CA GLN A 86 -4.09 -10.69 4.37
C GLN A 86 -5.37 -9.96 3.95
N ILE A 87 -5.45 -8.67 4.27
CA ILE A 87 -6.63 -7.84 3.98
C ILE A 87 -6.41 -6.90 2.80
N GLY A 88 -5.15 -6.66 2.43
CA GLY A 88 -4.82 -5.78 1.31
C GLY A 88 -3.46 -6.05 0.68
N VAL A 89 -3.28 -5.45 -0.49
CA VAL A 89 -2.02 -5.36 -1.23
C VAL A 89 -1.72 -3.88 -1.47
N ILE A 90 -0.53 -3.42 -1.10
CA ILE A 90 -0.20 -2.00 -1.24
C ILE A 90 -0.04 -1.63 -2.73
N SER A 91 -0.65 -0.50 -3.09
CA SER A 91 -0.69 0.02 -4.45
C SER A 91 0.13 1.30 -4.56
N HIS A 92 -0.19 2.31 -3.74
CA HIS A 92 0.41 3.64 -3.81
C HIS A 92 0.62 4.25 -2.41
N GLY A 93 1.59 5.16 -2.28
CA GLY A 93 1.82 5.97 -1.08
C GLY A 93 1.62 7.46 -1.36
N PHE A 94 0.96 8.16 -0.43
CA PHE A 94 0.67 9.60 -0.48
C PHE A 94 1.14 10.28 0.80
N GLY A 95 2.46 10.46 0.92
CA GLY A 95 3.10 10.96 2.12
C GLY A 95 3.05 9.92 3.23
N ASN A 96 2.33 10.20 4.32
CA ASN A 96 2.18 9.29 5.46
C ASN A 96 0.92 8.40 5.38
N VAL A 97 0.30 8.29 4.20
CA VAL A 97 -0.89 7.48 3.97
C VAL A 97 -0.63 6.53 2.83
N ASP A 98 -0.84 5.25 3.08
CA ASP A 98 -0.66 4.19 2.09
C ASP A 98 -2.01 3.67 1.63
N VAL A 99 -2.19 3.51 0.33
CA VAL A 99 -3.40 3.01 -0.32
C VAL A 99 -3.21 1.55 -0.69
N PHE A 100 -4.13 0.72 -0.22
CA PHE A 100 -4.17 -0.71 -0.42
C PHE A 100 -5.41 -1.11 -1.20
N VAL A 101 -5.23 -2.05 -2.14
CA VAL A 101 -6.33 -2.75 -2.78
C VAL A 101 -6.92 -3.75 -1.79
N LYS A 102 -8.25 -3.77 -1.62
CA LYS A 102 -8.99 -4.69 -0.75
C LYS A 102 -9.00 -6.09 -1.33
N VAL A 103 -8.31 -7.03 -0.70
CA VAL A 103 -8.33 -8.45 -1.13
C VAL A 103 -9.75 -8.99 -1.20
N SER A 104 -10.61 -8.62 -0.24
CA SER A 104 -12.01 -9.04 -0.17
C SER A 104 -12.83 -8.71 -1.43
N LYS A 105 -12.46 -7.67 -2.18
CA LYS A 105 -13.16 -7.27 -3.40
C LYS A 105 -12.79 -8.10 -4.62
N TYR A 106 -11.74 -8.91 -4.53
CA TYR A 106 -11.23 -9.74 -5.62
C TYR A 106 -11.27 -11.23 -5.29
N CYS A 107 -11.92 -11.64 -4.19
CA CYS A 107 -11.99 -13.04 -3.76
C CYS A 107 -12.48 -13.97 -4.86
N SER A 108 -13.59 -13.66 -5.55
CA SER A 108 -14.10 -14.51 -6.63
C SER A 108 -13.07 -14.72 -7.75
N PHE A 109 -12.30 -13.68 -8.09
CA PHE A 109 -11.21 -13.78 -9.05
C PHE A 109 -10.06 -14.65 -8.51
N ILE A 110 -9.61 -14.40 -7.29
CA ILE A 110 -8.49 -15.13 -6.65
C ILE A 110 -8.83 -16.61 -6.51
N GLU A 111 -10.02 -16.94 -6.03
CA GLU A 111 -10.47 -18.33 -5.87
C GLU A 111 -10.57 -19.04 -7.23
N SER A 112 -11.09 -18.35 -8.25
CA SER A 112 -11.14 -18.90 -9.61
C SER A 112 -9.74 -19.14 -10.19
N ALA A 113 -8.86 -18.13 -10.10
CA ALA A 113 -7.50 -18.19 -10.62
C ALA A 113 -6.66 -19.28 -9.93
N THR A 114 -6.94 -19.56 -8.65
CA THR A 114 -6.24 -20.60 -7.88
C THR A 114 -6.92 -21.97 -7.96
N LYS A 115 -7.92 -22.14 -8.84
CA LYS A 115 -8.72 -23.38 -8.96
C LYS A 115 -9.29 -23.82 -7.61
N ASN A 116 -9.74 -22.86 -6.82
CA ASN A 116 -10.29 -23.02 -5.48
C ASN A 116 -9.33 -23.58 -4.41
N THR A 117 -8.01 -23.55 -4.65
CA THR A 117 -7.00 -23.99 -3.65
C THR A 117 -6.79 -22.95 -2.54
N VAL A 118 -7.02 -21.67 -2.82
CA VAL A 118 -7.07 -20.60 -1.82
C VAL A 118 -8.52 -20.15 -1.69
N LYS A 119 -8.96 -19.92 -0.45
CA LYS A 119 -10.30 -19.42 -0.12
C LYS A 119 -10.21 -18.16 0.72
N CYS A 120 -11.04 -17.18 0.40
CA CYS A 120 -11.19 -16.04 1.28
C CYS A 120 -11.95 -16.45 2.54
N LEU A 121 -11.58 -15.86 3.67
CA LEU A 121 -12.40 -16.00 4.87
C LEU A 121 -13.69 -15.17 4.71
N PRO A 122 -14.83 -15.70 5.18
CA PRO A 122 -16.10 -14.99 5.20
C PRO A 122 -16.08 -13.76 6.12
#